data_AF-A0A5C3QTZ2-F1
#
_entry.id   AF-A0A5C3QTZ2-F1
#
_cell.length_a   1.000
_cell.length_b   1.000
_cell.length_c   1.000
_cell.angle_alpha   90.00
_cell.angle_beta   90.00
_cell.angle_gamma   90.00
#
_symmetry.space_group_name_H-M   'P 1'
#
loop_
_entity.id
_entity.type
_entity.pdbx_description
1 polymer ?
#
loop_
_entity_poly.entity_id
_entity_poly.type
_entity_poly.pdbx_seq_one_letter_code
_entity_poly.pdbx_strand_id
1 'polypeptide(L)'
;MAPLMSFSIQELSTLVPELASNPDLRQSLPDSSPDFWKAFCAVWNELVLQPDLGRIVLLARFTRNIVAGVPSNQQNAAEIVPVIQTLIHRYTSWISTQDDTTFPVTQALTQALSNIITANPSFTSSFWSETLKRAEKEDILIRLLGSPDAKTVLSSFVLILNCVHGSAERLSELTTSPMGVRICVCILDDMVDLHDAEEASDGAKAFDVGYAIISRMIEGACVPVLYEKLKSPGEIITPAQTTLLKLLDSALQSQMLLQKQQPSETPRDEKEESTRKEGLSSMLAQSFFRMSGYARNYLSGLDSSTSTLADLHLDVMLPKVCEALVLIAQCVVSICLEDNSDGEGDSVLRWRDFFDAARPVDGDETRMLESLIDLLRLLDIFLPRIVRGKPVSAHPQSAPPPSVSVQPNTPDSAQSTQQSAGAPPNTPLTPTLTPQLTTSSRTSLTSNSSIPVTPSSSLHDAELPDGPSQPPTPPTPMASATNANVQEEPGVIGFTYLKRDLVRLLGILVHQSKEAQDRARDAGGIQVVMNQCVIDERNPYLREHAIFTLSRLLEKNSENQAVVESMKPERTWDENGVLR
;
A
#
# COMPACT_ATOMS: atom_id res chain seq x y z
N MET A 1 43.72 6.68 -39.75
CA MET A 1 42.28 6.58 -39.46
C MET A 1 42.10 5.38 -38.55
N ALA A 2 41.41 5.54 -37.41
CA ALA A 2 40.82 4.39 -36.73
C ALA A 2 39.74 3.78 -37.66
N PRO A 3 39.44 2.47 -37.58
CA PRO A 3 38.29 1.92 -38.28
C PRO A 3 37.01 2.57 -37.74
N LEU A 4 36.12 2.98 -38.64
CA LEU A 4 34.75 3.33 -38.26
C LEU A 4 34.09 2.07 -37.70
N MET A 5 33.70 2.09 -36.42
CA MET A 5 32.97 0.98 -35.81
C MET A 5 31.66 0.76 -36.57
N SER A 6 31.39 -0.48 -36.98
CA SER A 6 30.18 -0.78 -37.76
C SER A 6 28.94 -0.98 -36.87
N PHE A 7 29.15 -1.08 -35.55
CA PHE A 7 28.14 -1.39 -34.55
C PHE A 7 27.31 -2.63 -34.97
N SER A 8 28.03 -3.64 -35.46
CA SER A 8 27.50 -4.95 -35.78
C SER A 8 27.14 -5.72 -34.50
N ILE A 9 26.27 -6.73 -34.63
CA ILE A 9 25.90 -7.61 -33.51
C ILE A 9 27.15 -8.25 -32.86
N GLN A 10 28.15 -8.62 -33.66
CA GLN A 10 29.38 -9.25 -33.15
C GLN A 10 30.26 -8.26 -32.37
N GLU A 11 30.48 -7.04 -32.86
CA GLU A 11 31.23 -6.00 -32.13
C GLU A 11 30.50 -5.60 -30.83
N LEU A 12 29.20 -5.36 -30.90
CA LEU A 12 28.39 -4.96 -29.75
C LEU A 12 28.35 -6.04 -28.66
N SER A 13 28.25 -7.32 -29.06
CA SER A 13 28.23 -8.45 -28.10
C SER A 13 29.53 -8.56 -27.28
N THR A 14 30.67 -8.17 -27.87
CA THR A 14 31.97 -8.12 -27.17
C THR A 14 32.11 -6.87 -26.30
N LEU A 15 31.72 -5.69 -26.81
CA LEU A 15 31.94 -4.41 -26.12
C LEU A 15 30.94 -4.14 -24.98
N VAL A 16 29.72 -4.70 -25.03
CA VAL A 16 28.70 -4.46 -23.99
C VAL A 16 29.15 -4.96 -22.60
N PRO A 17 29.68 -6.19 -22.43
CA PRO A 17 30.25 -6.64 -21.16
C PRO A 17 31.47 -5.82 -20.70
N GLU A 18 32.37 -5.44 -21.61
CA GLU A 18 33.57 -4.67 -21.27
C GLU A 18 33.22 -3.27 -20.74
N LEU A 19 32.28 -2.57 -21.40
CA LEU A 19 31.78 -1.28 -20.93
C LEU A 19 30.99 -1.39 -19.62
N ALA A 20 30.43 -2.55 -19.28
CA ALA A 20 29.77 -2.76 -18.00
C ALA A 20 30.79 -2.73 -16.83
N SER A 21 31.97 -3.33 -17.01
CA SER A 21 32.98 -3.48 -15.95
C SER A 21 34.07 -2.40 -15.94
N ASN A 22 34.34 -1.72 -17.06
CA ASN A 22 35.47 -0.79 -17.21
C ASN A 22 35.02 0.69 -17.38
N PRO A 23 35.18 1.55 -16.35
CA PRO A 23 34.86 2.98 -16.44
C PRO A 23 35.76 3.78 -17.39
N ASP A 24 37.06 3.44 -17.46
CA ASP A 24 38.03 4.16 -18.30
C ASP A 24 37.75 3.93 -19.79
N LEU A 25 37.27 2.73 -20.14
CA LEU A 25 36.80 2.41 -21.49
C LEU A 25 35.59 3.27 -21.90
N ARG A 26 34.68 3.61 -20.97
CA ARG A 26 33.53 4.49 -21.28
C ARG A 26 33.99 5.87 -21.71
N GLN A 27 35.03 6.41 -21.08
CA GLN A 27 35.58 7.73 -21.41
C GLN A 27 36.45 7.68 -22.68
N SER A 28 37.33 6.70 -22.80
CA SER A 28 38.32 6.63 -23.89
C SER A 28 37.79 6.07 -25.22
N LEU A 29 36.70 5.29 -25.21
CA LEU A 29 36.16 4.70 -26.43
C LEU A 29 35.61 5.75 -27.42
N PRO A 30 34.80 6.75 -27.03
CA PRO A 30 34.41 7.83 -27.93
C PRO A 30 35.59 8.64 -28.47
N ASP A 31 36.57 8.96 -27.61
CA ASP A 31 37.75 9.75 -27.96
C ASP A 31 38.65 9.07 -29.01
N SER A 32 38.49 7.77 -29.23
CA SER A 32 39.22 7.01 -30.27
C SER A 32 38.87 7.43 -31.71
N SER A 33 37.75 8.13 -31.93
CA SER A 33 37.33 8.62 -33.26
C SER A 33 36.51 9.91 -33.19
N PRO A 34 36.90 11.01 -33.87
CA PRO A 34 36.18 12.27 -33.81
C PRO A 34 34.77 12.22 -34.43
N ASP A 35 34.49 11.25 -35.31
CA ASP A 35 33.16 11.01 -35.88
C ASP A 35 32.35 9.95 -35.08
N PHE A 36 32.82 9.48 -33.91
CA PHE A 36 32.17 8.39 -33.13
C PHE A 36 30.67 8.63 -32.90
N TRP A 37 30.31 9.75 -32.27
CA TRP A 37 28.92 10.06 -31.93
C TRP A 37 28.04 10.23 -33.18
N LYS A 38 28.58 10.79 -34.25
CA LYS A 38 27.90 10.96 -35.54
C LYS A 38 27.63 9.60 -36.23
N ALA A 39 28.59 8.67 -36.20
CA ALA A 39 28.39 7.31 -36.69
C ALA A 39 27.38 6.54 -35.82
N PHE A 40 27.44 6.72 -34.50
CA PHE A 40 26.51 6.13 -33.53
C PHE A 40 25.07 6.62 -33.74
N CYS A 41 24.87 7.93 -33.89
CA CYS A 41 23.59 8.55 -34.24
C CYS A 41 23.07 8.03 -35.60
N ALA A 42 23.95 7.83 -36.59
CA ALA A 42 23.56 7.28 -37.90
C ALA A 42 23.02 5.84 -37.79
N VAL A 43 23.66 4.96 -37.00
CA VAL A 43 23.17 3.59 -36.75
C VAL A 43 21.85 3.57 -35.97
N TRP A 44 21.67 4.48 -35.01
CA TRP A 44 20.37 4.63 -34.33
C TRP A 44 19.24 4.99 -35.33
N ASN A 45 19.51 5.91 -36.27
CA ASN A 45 18.54 6.26 -37.32
C ASN A 45 18.31 5.13 -38.33
N GLU A 46 19.35 4.35 -38.67
CA GLU A 46 19.26 3.15 -39.51
C GLU A 46 18.21 2.17 -38.96
N LEU A 47 18.27 1.86 -37.65
CA LEU A 47 17.40 0.90 -36.97
C LEU A 47 15.93 1.36 -36.86
N VAL A 48 15.63 2.65 -37.05
CA VAL A 48 14.24 3.13 -37.19
C VAL A 48 13.66 2.73 -38.55
N LEU A 49 14.48 2.72 -39.59
CA LEU A 49 14.08 2.39 -40.97
C LEU A 49 14.15 0.88 -41.26
N GLN A 50 15.17 0.20 -40.72
CA GLN A 50 15.42 -1.22 -40.88
C GLN A 50 15.56 -1.88 -39.49
N PRO A 51 14.44 -2.21 -38.82
CA PRO A 51 14.46 -2.71 -37.46
C PRO A 51 15.02 -4.13 -37.35
N ASP A 52 16.05 -4.28 -36.53
CA ASP A 52 16.61 -5.55 -36.05
C ASP A 52 16.50 -5.55 -34.51
N LEU A 53 15.64 -6.39 -33.94
CA LEU A 53 15.38 -6.40 -32.50
C LEU A 53 16.65 -6.74 -31.69
N GLY A 54 17.46 -7.68 -32.18
CA GLY A 54 18.70 -8.09 -31.51
C GLY A 54 19.75 -6.98 -31.51
N ARG A 55 19.94 -6.31 -32.65
CA ARG A 55 20.84 -5.16 -32.76
C ARG A 55 20.34 -3.96 -31.97
N ILE A 56 19.02 -3.70 -31.90
CA ILE A 56 18.44 -2.66 -31.04
C ILE A 56 18.70 -2.96 -29.56
N VAL A 57 18.47 -4.19 -29.08
CA VAL A 57 18.74 -4.57 -27.67
C VAL A 57 20.21 -4.40 -27.32
N LEU A 58 21.12 -4.88 -28.19
CA LEU A 58 22.56 -4.74 -27.98
C LEU A 58 23.03 -3.28 -28.01
N LEU A 59 22.54 -2.48 -28.95
CA LEU A 59 22.88 -1.06 -29.05
C LEU A 59 22.30 -0.25 -27.88
N ALA A 60 21.10 -0.57 -27.41
CA ALA A 60 20.52 0.03 -26.21
C ALA A 60 21.34 -0.31 -24.94
N ARG A 61 21.76 -1.57 -24.78
CA ARG A 61 22.67 -1.98 -23.69
C ARG A 61 24.04 -1.29 -23.78
N PHE A 62 24.56 -1.10 -25.00
CA PHE A 62 25.78 -0.33 -25.25
C PHE A 62 25.61 1.15 -24.86
N THR A 63 24.55 1.82 -25.32
CA THR A 63 24.18 3.19 -24.90
C THR A 63 24.12 3.30 -23.38
N ARG A 64 23.34 2.42 -22.72
CA ARG A 64 23.17 2.37 -21.27
C ARG A 64 24.51 2.29 -20.54
N ASN A 65 25.45 1.49 -21.04
CA ASN A 65 26.75 1.27 -20.40
C ASN A 65 27.75 2.40 -20.72
N ILE A 66 27.82 2.92 -21.95
CA ILE A 66 28.81 3.95 -22.33
C ILE A 66 28.52 5.32 -21.71
N VAL A 67 27.26 5.64 -21.41
CA VAL A 67 26.89 6.88 -20.70
C VAL A 67 26.92 6.74 -19.16
N ALA A 68 27.05 5.53 -18.63
CA ALA A 68 26.93 5.26 -17.19
C ALA A 68 28.05 5.93 -16.38
N GLY A 69 27.70 7.01 -15.67
CA GLY A 69 28.64 7.79 -14.86
C GLY A 69 29.55 8.74 -15.66
N VAL A 70 29.24 9.01 -16.93
CA VAL A 70 30.07 9.87 -17.81
C VAL A 70 29.23 11.02 -18.40
N PRO A 71 29.20 12.21 -17.77
CA PRO A 71 28.31 13.31 -18.17
C PRO A 71 28.54 13.85 -19.59
N SER A 72 29.78 13.82 -20.10
CA SER A 72 30.09 14.17 -21.49
C SER A 72 29.39 13.22 -22.47
N ASN A 73 29.41 11.93 -22.19
CA ASN A 73 28.73 10.92 -23.01
C ASN A 73 27.21 11.03 -22.92
N GLN A 74 26.65 11.34 -21.74
CA GLN A 74 25.23 11.66 -21.59
C GLN A 74 24.81 12.87 -22.44
N GLN A 75 25.61 13.94 -22.44
CA GLN A 75 25.34 15.15 -23.20
C GLN A 75 25.39 14.91 -24.73
N ASN A 76 26.33 14.09 -25.21
CA ASN A 76 26.41 13.69 -26.61
C ASN A 76 25.28 12.72 -26.99
N ALA A 77 24.90 11.81 -26.09
CA ALA A 77 23.78 10.88 -26.28
C ALA A 77 22.39 11.53 -26.23
N ALA A 78 22.28 12.84 -25.97
CA ALA A 78 21.00 13.55 -26.05
C ALA A 78 20.41 13.52 -27.47
N GLU A 79 21.26 13.50 -28.52
CA GLU A 79 20.80 13.46 -29.93
C GLU A 79 20.01 12.19 -30.29
N ILE A 80 20.26 11.06 -29.62
CA ILE A 80 19.57 9.79 -29.90
C ILE A 80 18.28 9.61 -29.10
N VAL A 81 17.96 10.50 -28.16
CA VAL A 81 16.75 10.38 -27.32
C VAL A 81 15.45 10.39 -28.14
N PRO A 82 15.23 11.27 -29.13
CA PRO A 82 14.04 11.23 -29.98
C PRO A 82 13.91 9.92 -30.78
N VAL A 83 15.03 9.29 -31.14
CA VAL A 83 15.07 7.98 -31.80
C VAL A 83 14.66 6.87 -30.81
N ILE A 84 15.22 6.88 -29.59
CA ILE A 84 14.83 5.96 -28.51
C ILE A 84 13.34 6.08 -28.19
N GLN A 85 12.81 7.31 -28.05
CA GLN A 85 11.38 7.57 -27.84
C GLN A 85 10.52 7.01 -28.99
N THR A 86 10.96 7.19 -30.24
CA THR A 86 10.26 6.64 -31.43
C THR A 86 10.22 5.12 -31.43
N LEU A 87 11.32 4.46 -31.03
CA LEU A 87 11.37 3.00 -30.92
C LEU A 87 10.55 2.48 -29.74
N ILE A 88 10.57 3.15 -28.58
CA ILE A 88 9.69 2.83 -27.44
C ILE A 88 8.22 2.93 -27.87
N HIS A 89 7.81 4.02 -28.50
CA HIS A 89 6.43 4.21 -28.98
C HIS A 89 6.02 3.16 -30.04
N ARG A 90 6.97 2.64 -30.82
CA ARG A 90 6.74 1.54 -31.78
C ARG A 90 6.49 0.21 -31.04
N TYR A 91 7.37 -0.18 -30.13
CA TYR A 91 7.31 -1.50 -29.47
C TYR A 91 6.37 -1.56 -28.26
N THR A 92 5.88 -0.42 -27.78
CA THR A 92 4.72 -0.31 -26.86
C THR A 92 3.38 -0.17 -27.62
N SER A 93 3.33 -0.48 -28.92
CA SER A 93 2.05 -0.58 -29.62
C SER A 93 1.31 -1.87 -29.21
N TRP A 94 -0.03 -1.84 -29.18
CA TRP A 94 -0.83 -3.02 -28.79
C TRP A 94 -0.50 -4.28 -29.60
N ILE A 95 -0.13 -4.14 -30.89
CA ILE A 95 0.29 -5.26 -31.74
C ILE A 95 1.63 -5.81 -31.27
N SER A 96 2.56 -4.94 -30.88
CA SER A 96 3.89 -5.32 -30.40
C SER A 96 3.83 -6.00 -29.03
N THR A 97 2.96 -5.56 -28.12
CA THR A 97 2.81 -6.17 -26.79
C THR A 97 2.08 -7.52 -26.80
N GLN A 98 1.72 -8.06 -27.97
CA GLN A 98 1.34 -9.48 -28.15
C GLN A 98 2.53 -10.38 -28.52
N ASP A 99 3.74 -9.83 -28.64
CA ASP A 99 4.97 -10.54 -29.02
C ASP A 99 6.05 -10.36 -27.94
N ASP A 100 6.25 -11.41 -27.14
CA ASP A 100 7.21 -11.46 -26.04
C ASP A 100 8.65 -11.11 -26.46
N THR A 101 9.01 -11.28 -27.74
CA THR A 101 10.34 -10.93 -28.26
C THR A 101 10.59 -9.42 -28.29
N THR A 102 9.54 -8.60 -28.13
CA THR A 102 9.64 -7.14 -28.04
C THR A 102 9.94 -6.61 -26.63
N PHE A 103 9.63 -7.35 -25.56
CA PHE A 103 9.88 -6.88 -24.18
C PHE A 103 11.37 -6.63 -23.87
N PRO A 104 12.34 -7.46 -24.33
CA PRO A 104 13.76 -7.13 -24.21
C PRO A 104 14.15 -5.79 -24.86
N VAL A 105 13.41 -5.36 -25.90
CA VAL A 105 13.61 -4.08 -26.60
C VAL A 105 13.09 -2.92 -25.74
N THR A 106 11.86 -2.99 -25.23
CA THR A 106 11.29 -1.95 -24.34
C THR A 106 12.09 -1.79 -23.05
N GLN A 107 12.47 -2.90 -22.41
CA GLN A 107 13.37 -2.92 -21.25
C GLN A 107 14.69 -2.20 -21.54
N ALA A 108 15.41 -2.62 -22.58
CA ALA A 108 16.75 -2.09 -22.87
C ALA A 108 16.73 -0.61 -23.29
N LEU A 109 15.74 -0.19 -24.09
CA LEU A 109 15.55 1.21 -24.49
C LEU A 109 15.23 2.11 -23.28
N THR A 110 14.36 1.65 -22.37
CA THR A 110 13.97 2.41 -21.17
C THR A 110 15.13 2.56 -20.19
N GLN A 111 15.93 1.50 -20.00
CA GLN A 111 17.15 1.57 -19.20
C GLN A 111 18.21 2.48 -19.84
N ALA A 112 18.37 2.45 -21.18
CA ALA A 112 19.26 3.36 -21.89
C ALA A 112 18.84 4.82 -21.70
N LEU A 113 17.54 5.12 -21.85
CA LEU A 113 16.97 6.45 -21.64
C LEU A 113 17.20 6.95 -20.20
N SER A 114 16.93 6.10 -19.20
CA SER A 114 17.19 6.42 -17.79
C SER A 114 18.66 6.77 -17.55
N ASN A 115 19.59 5.95 -18.05
CA ASN A 115 21.02 6.21 -17.90
C ASN A 115 21.51 7.46 -18.64
N ILE A 116 20.89 7.86 -19.75
CA ILE A 116 21.20 9.14 -20.43
C ILE A 116 20.81 10.33 -19.54
N ILE A 117 19.61 10.31 -18.95
CA ILE A 117 19.08 11.48 -18.23
C ILE A 117 19.54 11.61 -16.76
N THR A 118 20.10 10.55 -16.16
CA THR A 118 20.31 10.44 -14.70
C THR A 118 21.26 11.50 -14.10
N ALA A 119 22.30 11.95 -14.82
CA ALA A 119 23.28 12.91 -14.29
C ALA A 119 23.42 14.20 -15.12
N ASN A 120 22.37 14.59 -15.84
CA ASN A 120 22.29 15.86 -16.58
C ASN A 120 20.99 16.62 -16.22
N PRO A 121 20.92 17.32 -15.07
CA PRO A 121 19.66 17.85 -14.51
C PRO A 121 18.87 18.78 -15.43
N SER A 122 19.56 19.62 -16.22
CA SER A 122 18.89 20.52 -17.18
C SER A 122 18.23 19.73 -18.31
N PHE A 123 18.87 18.67 -18.81
CA PHE A 123 18.25 17.76 -19.77
C PHE A 123 17.12 16.94 -19.14
N THR A 124 17.27 16.46 -17.90
CA THR A 124 16.20 15.75 -17.18
C THR A 124 14.96 16.63 -17.00
N SER A 125 15.12 17.91 -16.63
CA SER A 125 14.00 18.85 -16.53
C SER A 125 13.36 19.17 -17.88
N SER A 126 14.15 19.30 -18.96
CA SER A 126 13.60 19.47 -20.32
C SER A 126 12.77 18.25 -20.75
N PHE A 127 13.30 17.04 -20.58
CA PHE A 127 12.61 15.79 -20.86
C PHE A 127 11.32 15.65 -20.05
N TRP A 128 11.37 15.92 -18.75
CA TRP A 128 10.21 15.83 -17.86
C TRP A 128 9.12 16.84 -18.23
N SER A 129 9.51 18.10 -18.45
CA SER A 129 8.59 19.16 -18.82
C SER A 129 8.05 19.00 -20.25
N GLU A 130 8.70 18.25 -21.14
CA GLU A 130 8.10 17.82 -22.42
C GLU A 130 7.09 16.68 -22.23
N THR A 131 7.48 15.64 -21.48
CA THR A 131 6.64 14.46 -21.18
C THR A 131 5.29 14.90 -20.62
N LEU A 132 5.29 15.76 -19.60
CA LEU A 132 4.06 16.26 -18.96
C LEU A 132 3.20 17.20 -19.85
N LYS A 133 3.66 17.55 -21.06
CA LYS A 133 2.91 18.35 -22.06
C LYS A 133 2.38 17.53 -23.25
N ARG A 134 2.73 16.24 -23.36
CA ARG A 134 2.31 15.37 -24.47
C ARG A 134 0.86 14.90 -24.30
N ALA A 135 0.26 14.40 -25.38
CA ALA A 135 -1.05 13.73 -25.31
C ALA A 135 -0.89 12.31 -24.76
N GLU A 136 -1.85 11.81 -23.98
CA GLU A 136 -1.79 10.49 -23.31
C GLU A 136 -1.42 9.32 -24.23
N LYS A 137 -1.89 9.35 -25.48
CA LYS A 137 -1.61 8.29 -26.49
C LYS A 137 -0.24 8.40 -27.15
N GLU A 138 0.44 9.52 -26.99
CA GLU A 138 1.79 9.81 -27.50
C GLU A 138 2.84 9.75 -26.40
N ASP A 139 2.43 9.84 -25.14
CA ASP A 139 3.32 9.78 -23.99
C ASP A 139 3.95 8.38 -23.82
N ILE A 140 5.26 8.34 -23.66
CA ILE A 140 6.00 7.07 -23.57
C ILE A 140 5.92 6.44 -22.17
N LEU A 141 5.69 7.21 -21.10
CA LEU A 141 5.59 6.64 -19.75
C LEU A 141 4.26 5.93 -19.57
N ILE A 142 3.14 6.55 -19.95
CA ILE A 142 1.82 5.89 -19.93
C ILE A 142 1.84 4.56 -20.72
N ARG A 143 2.51 4.55 -21.87
CA ARG A 143 2.70 3.36 -22.72
C ARG A 143 3.62 2.29 -22.15
N LEU A 144 4.61 2.68 -21.34
CA LEU A 144 5.58 1.78 -20.74
C LEU A 144 5.09 1.19 -19.41
N LEU A 145 4.28 1.95 -18.64
CA LEU A 145 3.60 1.47 -17.44
C LEU A 145 2.51 0.45 -17.81
N GLY A 146 1.69 0.74 -18.83
CA GLY A 146 0.71 -0.21 -19.40
C GLY A 146 1.32 -1.40 -20.17
N SER A 147 2.49 -1.90 -19.77
CA SER A 147 3.19 -3.07 -20.32
C SER A 147 2.90 -4.31 -19.48
N PRO A 148 2.50 -5.45 -20.08
CA PRO A 148 2.29 -6.70 -19.33
C PRO A 148 3.60 -7.32 -18.80
N ASP A 149 4.77 -6.89 -19.29
CA ASP A 149 6.07 -7.30 -18.77
C ASP A 149 6.51 -6.45 -17.57
N ALA A 150 6.54 -7.07 -16.38
CA ALA A 150 6.97 -6.45 -15.14
C ALA A 150 8.41 -5.90 -15.18
N LYS A 151 9.31 -6.41 -16.04
CA LYS A 151 10.68 -5.84 -16.19
C LYS A 151 10.66 -4.50 -16.91
N THR A 152 9.71 -4.30 -17.82
CA THR A 152 9.46 -3.00 -18.46
C THR A 152 8.84 -2.03 -17.44
N VAL A 153 7.87 -2.47 -16.62
CA VAL A 153 7.31 -1.64 -15.52
C VAL A 153 8.40 -1.23 -14.52
N LEU A 154 9.21 -2.18 -14.01
CA LEU A 154 10.38 -1.93 -13.18
C LEU A 154 11.34 -0.89 -13.79
N SER A 155 11.70 -1.07 -15.07
CA SER A 155 12.60 -0.14 -15.77
C SER A 155 11.99 1.26 -15.90
N SER A 156 10.66 1.36 -15.92
CA SER A 156 9.89 2.61 -16.06
C SER A 156 9.69 3.33 -14.73
N PHE A 157 9.46 2.59 -13.65
CA PHE A 157 9.54 3.15 -12.30
C PHE A 157 10.96 3.67 -11.99
N VAL A 158 12.02 2.96 -12.36
CA VAL A 158 13.41 3.47 -12.21
C VAL A 158 13.63 4.75 -13.02
N LEU A 159 13.08 4.84 -14.25
CA LEU A 159 13.10 6.06 -15.06
C LEU A 159 12.36 7.23 -14.36
N ILE A 160 11.15 7.00 -13.85
CA ILE A 160 10.33 8.01 -13.14
C ILE A 160 11.00 8.44 -11.83
N LEU A 161 11.53 7.50 -11.05
CA LEU A 161 12.24 7.78 -9.80
C LEU A 161 13.46 8.66 -10.04
N ASN A 162 14.25 8.38 -11.09
CA ASN A 162 15.38 9.23 -11.50
C ASN A 162 14.91 10.62 -12.00
N CYS A 163 13.74 10.71 -12.64
CA CYS A 163 13.13 11.98 -13.03
C CYS A 163 12.65 12.85 -11.85
N VAL A 164 12.28 12.27 -10.69
CA VAL A 164 11.86 13.05 -9.50
C VAL A 164 12.91 13.10 -8.39
N HIS A 165 14.02 12.36 -8.51
CA HIS A 165 15.08 12.36 -7.51
C HIS A 165 15.67 13.77 -7.30
N GLY A 166 15.92 14.14 -6.04
CA GLY A 166 16.54 15.42 -5.67
C GLY A 166 15.81 16.70 -6.10
N SER A 167 14.54 16.63 -6.51
CA SER A 167 13.82 17.78 -7.08
C SER A 167 12.35 17.81 -6.65
N ALA A 168 12.04 18.68 -5.68
CA ALA A 168 10.67 18.93 -5.22
C ALA A 168 9.79 19.54 -6.33
N GLU A 169 10.36 20.31 -7.25
CA GLU A 169 9.66 20.88 -8.41
C GLU A 169 9.10 19.78 -9.32
N ARG A 170 9.94 18.85 -9.80
CA ARG A 170 9.51 17.76 -10.70
C ARG A 170 8.56 16.78 -10.03
N LEU A 171 8.72 16.56 -8.72
CA LEU A 171 7.80 15.77 -7.89
C LEU A 171 6.43 16.47 -7.71
N SER A 172 6.42 17.80 -7.56
CA SER A 172 5.18 18.59 -7.54
C SER A 172 4.50 18.62 -8.90
N GLU A 173 5.25 18.75 -10.00
CA GLU A 173 4.71 18.63 -11.37
C GLU A 173 4.05 17.26 -11.60
N LEU A 174 4.63 16.17 -11.06
CA LEU A 174 4.05 14.82 -11.09
C LEU A 174 2.69 14.73 -10.39
N THR A 175 2.49 15.43 -9.27
CA THR A 175 1.23 15.35 -8.50
C THR A 175 0.21 16.46 -8.81
N THR A 176 0.59 17.50 -9.56
CA THR A 176 -0.26 18.67 -9.86
C THR A 176 -0.75 18.74 -11.31
N SER A 177 0.07 18.31 -12.26
CA SER A 177 -0.22 18.42 -13.70
C SER A 177 -1.20 17.34 -14.17
N PRO A 178 -2.02 17.56 -15.22
CA PRO A 178 -2.97 16.56 -15.69
C PRO A 178 -2.30 15.25 -16.16
N MET A 179 -1.17 15.35 -16.86
CA MET A 179 -0.40 14.17 -17.28
C MET A 179 0.28 13.50 -16.09
N GLY A 180 0.84 14.26 -15.16
CA GLY A 180 1.47 13.72 -13.95
C GLY A 180 0.48 12.92 -13.11
N VAL A 181 -0.72 13.47 -12.87
CA VAL A 181 -1.81 12.77 -12.16
C VAL A 181 -2.20 11.49 -12.91
N ARG A 182 -2.20 11.49 -14.25
CA ARG A 182 -2.46 10.27 -15.04
C ARG A 182 -1.34 9.23 -14.92
N ILE A 183 -0.07 9.65 -14.89
CA ILE A 183 1.08 8.79 -14.58
C ILE A 183 0.95 8.22 -13.16
N CYS A 184 0.54 9.03 -12.17
CA CYS A 184 0.28 8.57 -10.81
C CYS A 184 -0.87 7.54 -10.73
N VAL A 185 -1.92 7.69 -11.54
CA VAL A 185 -2.97 6.66 -11.66
C VAL A 185 -2.37 5.36 -12.17
N CYS A 186 -1.60 5.37 -13.26
CA CYS A 186 -0.94 4.16 -13.76
C CYS A 186 -0.01 3.53 -12.72
N ILE A 187 0.83 4.31 -12.01
CA ILE A 187 1.66 3.79 -10.91
C ILE A 187 0.79 3.14 -9.81
N LEU A 188 -0.36 3.72 -9.47
CA LEU A 188 -1.26 3.17 -8.46
C LEU A 188 -2.02 1.93 -8.94
N ASP A 189 -2.34 1.83 -10.23
CA ASP A 189 -2.91 0.64 -10.86
C ASP A 189 -1.86 -0.49 -10.88
N ASP A 190 -0.64 -0.22 -11.36
CA ASP A 190 0.51 -1.14 -11.35
C ASP A 190 0.83 -1.64 -9.93
N MET A 191 0.76 -0.77 -8.91
CA MET A 191 0.98 -1.15 -7.51
C MET A 191 -0.13 -2.02 -6.90
N VAL A 192 -1.29 -2.16 -7.56
CA VAL A 192 -2.27 -3.21 -7.22
C VAL A 192 -1.86 -4.52 -7.89
N ASP A 193 -1.60 -4.52 -9.19
CA ASP A 193 -1.25 -5.72 -9.97
C ASP A 193 0.09 -6.37 -9.56
N LEU A 194 0.94 -5.65 -8.82
CA LEU A 194 2.24 -6.11 -8.31
C LEU A 194 2.22 -6.55 -6.83
N HIS A 195 1.12 -6.41 -6.10
CA HIS A 195 1.15 -6.51 -4.63
C HIS A 195 1.33 -7.93 -4.07
N ASP A 196 1.10 -8.97 -4.87
CA ASP A 196 1.25 -10.39 -4.51
C ASP A 196 2.35 -11.10 -5.32
N ALA A 197 3.20 -10.32 -6.01
CA ALA A 197 4.33 -10.85 -6.77
C ALA A 197 5.32 -11.61 -5.87
N GLU A 198 5.81 -12.75 -6.35
CA GLU A 198 6.78 -13.61 -5.66
C GLU A 198 8.04 -12.82 -5.24
N GLU A 199 8.51 -12.98 -3.99
CA GLU A 199 9.54 -12.12 -3.36
C GLU A 199 10.86 -11.99 -4.15
N ALA A 200 11.24 -13.01 -4.93
CA ALA A 200 12.45 -13.01 -5.76
C ALA A 200 12.24 -12.45 -7.19
N SER A 201 10.98 -12.27 -7.59
CA SER A 201 10.59 -11.86 -8.95
C SER A 201 10.98 -10.42 -9.27
N ASP A 202 10.96 -10.09 -10.56
CA ASP A 202 11.12 -8.70 -10.99
C ASP A 202 9.83 -7.86 -10.78
N GLY A 203 8.71 -8.51 -10.46
CA GLY A 203 7.48 -7.85 -10.01
C GLY A 203 7.58 -7.32 -8.58
N ALA A 204 8.13 -8.11 -7.64
CA ALA A 204 8.41 -7.63 -6.29
C ALA A 204 9.39 -6.45 -6.29
N LYS A 205 10.44 -6.52 -7.13
CA LYS A 205 11.37 -5.40 -7.35
C LYS A 205 10.69 -4.17 -7.97
N ALA A 206 9.69 -4.36 -8.83
CA ALA A 206 8.89 -3.25 -9.35
C ALA A 206 8.06 -2.62 -8.20
N PHE A 207 7.40 -3.43 -7.38
CA PHE A 207 6.67 -2.96 -6.21
C PHE A 207 7.56 -2.14 -5.25
N ASP A 208 8.79 -2.61 -4.96
CA ASP A 208 9.75 -1.87 -4.13
C ASP A 208 10.07 -0.46 -4.70
N VAL A 209 10.30 -0.34 -6.01
CA VAL A 209 10.63 0.95 -6.64
C VAL A 209 9.39 1.84 -6.74
N GLY A 210 8.20 1.28 -7.00
CA GLY A 210 6.93 2.02 -6.96
C GLY A 210 6.61 2.54 -5.55
N TYR A 211 6.79 1.71 -4.53
CA TYR A 211 6.67 2.07 -3.12
C TYR A 211 7.68 3.16 -2.73
N ALA A 212 8.91 3.12 -3.25
CA ALA A 212 9.88 4.19 -3.08
C ALA A 212 9.41 5.52 -3.70
N ILE A 213 8.81 5.51 -4.91
CA ILE A 213 8.22 6.72 -5.52
C ILE A 213 7.13 7.32 -4.63
N ILE A 214 6.19 6.50 -4.13
CA ILE A 214 5.12 6.95 -3.24
C ILE A 214 5.68 7.45 -1.89
N SER A 215 6.70 6.80 -1.35
CA SER A 215 7.42 7.26 -0.15
C SER A 215 8.01 8.66 -0.37
N ARG A 216 8.59 8.96 -1.54
CA ARG A 216 9.07 10.31 -1.87
C ARG A 216 7.93 11.33 -1.98
N MET A 217 6.74 10.95 -2.46
CA MET A 217 5.57 11.83 -2.46
C MET A 217 5.08 12.17 -1.04
N ILE A 218 5.23 11.25 -0.09
CA ILE A 218 4.95 11.49 1.34
C ILE A 218 6.01 12.44 1.93
N GLU A 219 7.30 12.14 1.75
CA GLU A 219 8.42 12.99 2.17
C GLU A 219 8.28 14.44 1.65
N GLY A 220 7.93 14.60 0.37
CA GLY A 220 7.72 15.88 -0.29
C GLY A 220 6.35 16.53 -0.07
N ALA A 221 5.54 16.05 0.88
CA ALA A 221 4.21 16.57 1.23
C ALA A 221 3.21 16.69 0.04
N CYS A 222 3.41 15.89 -1.01
CA CYS A 222 2.62 15.94 -2.25
C CYS A 222 1.31 15.12 -2.18
N VAL A 223 1.22 14.15 -1.26
CA VAL A 223 0.07 13.24 -1.14
C VAL A 223 -1.28 13.95 -0.95
N PRO A 224 -1.44 15.00 -0.10
CA PRO A 224 -2.70 15.75 0.01
C PRO A 224 -3.18 16.34 -1.33
N VAL A 225 -2.25 16.83 -2.15
CA VAL A 225 -2.56 17.42 -3.46
C VAL A 225 -2.92 16.33 -4.47
N LEU A 226 -2.18 15.23 -4.50
CA LEU A 226 -2.49 14.09 -5.36
C LEU A 226 -3.85 13.47 -5.01
N TYR A 227 -4.14 13.25 -3.73
CA TYR A 227 -5.38 12.64 -3.28
C TYR A 227 -6.62 13.48 -3.64
N GLU A 228 -6.51 14.82 -3.63
CA GLU A 228 -7.55 15.72 -4.14
C GLU A 228 -7.72 15.58 -5.66
N LYS A 229 -6.62 15.49 -6.41
CA LYS A 229 -6.60 15.34 -7.88
C LYS A 229 -7.12 13.99 -8.37
N LEU A 230 -7.05 12.94 -7.54
CA LEU A 230 -7.55 11.59 -7.84
C LEU A 230 -9.08 11.44 -7.67
N LYS A 231 -9.82 12.50 -7.36
CA LYS A 231 -11.30 12.47 -7.29
C LYS A 231 -11.94 12.42 -8.69
N SER A 232 -12.90 11.52 -8.88
CA SER A 232 -13.73 11.42 -10.09
C SER A 232 -15.16 11.94 -9.83
N PRO A 233 -15.77 12.71 -10.75
CA PRO A 233 -17.17 13.12 -10.63
C PRO A 233 -18.12 11.92 -10.58
N GLY A 234 -18.95 11.84 -9.54
CA GLY A 234 -19.87 10.72 -9.30
C GLY A 234 -19.32 9.64 -8.36
N GLU A 235 -18.02 9.61 -8.08
CA GLU A 235 -17.42 8.65 -7.14
C GLU A 235 -17.14 9.27 -5.77
N ILE A 236 -17.55 8.57 -4.71
CA ILE A 236 -17.26 8.96 -3.32
C ILE A 236 -15.79 8.69 -2.99
N ILE A 237 -15.27 7.54 -3.39
CA ILE A 237 -13.84 7.24 -3.43
C ILE A 237 -13.52 6.51 -4.73
N THR A 238 -12.39 6.86 -5.37
CA THR A 238 -11.89 6.21 -6.58
C THR A 238 -10.92 5.07 -6.22
N PRO A 239 -10.70 4.05 -7.08
CA PRO A 239 -9.75 2.97 -6.78
C PRO A 239 -8.34 3.48 -6.44
N ALA A 240 -7.83 4.44 -7.21
CA ALA A 240 -6.54 5.07 -6.97
C ALA A 240 -6.45 5.81 -5.62
N GLN A 241 -7.55 6.42 -5.14
CA GLN A 241 -7.61 6.98 -3.78
C GLN A 241 -7.50 5.89 -2.71
N THR A 242 -8.18 4.74 -2.89
CA THR A 242 -8.07 3.60 -1.96
C THR A 242 -6.65 3.02 -1.94
N THR A 243 -6.00 2.84 -3.11
CA THR A 243 -4.61 2.34 -3.17
C THR A 243 -3.63 3.34 -2.54
N LEU A 244 -3.79 4.64 -2.78
CA LEU A 244 -2.94 5.67 -2.16
C LEU A 244 -3.09 5.69 -0.62
N LEU A 245 -4.29 5.41 -0.08
CA LEU A 245 -4.50 5.25 1.36
C LEU A 245 -3.82 3.97 1.92
N LYS A 246 -3.88 2.84 1.21
CA LYS A 246 -3.18 1.59 1.60
C LYS A 246 -1.66 1.80 1.68
N LEU A 247 -1.10 2.46 0.69
CA LEU A 247 0.34 2.75 0.64
C LEU A 247 0.75 3.81 1.68
N LEU A 248 -0.12 4.79 1.99
CA LEU A 248 0.11 5.75 3.07
C LEU A 248 0.10 5.11 4.46
N ASP A 249 -0.86 4.22 4.75
CA ASP A 249 -0.90 3.48 6.03
C ASP A 249 0.35 2.60 6.21
N SER A 250 0.72 1.84 5.18
CA SER A 250 1.95 1.05 5.16
C SER A 250 3.21 1.90 5.43
N ALA A 251 3.31 3.08 4.81
CA ALA A 251 4.42 4.00 5.02
C ALA A 251 4.48 4.57 6.44
N LEU A 252 3.34 4.99 7.01
CA LEU A 252 3.26 5.49 8.40
C LEU A 252 3.64 4.38 9.40
N GLN A 253 3.12 3.17 9.21
CA GLN A 253 3.47 2.03 10.07
C GLN A 253 4.96 1.67 9.98
N SER A 254 5.54 1.70 8.78
CA SER A 254 6.98 1.47 8.57
C SER A 254 7.84 2.54 9.25
N GLN A 255 7.48 3.82 9.14
CA GLN A 255 8.18 4.92 9.81
C GLN A 255 8.14 4.78 11.34
N MET A 256 6.96 4.48 11.91
CA MET A 256 6.80 4.21 13.34
C MET A 256 7.63 3.00 13.82
N LEU A 257 7.80 1.95 13.00
CA LEU A 257 8.63 0.80 13.33
C LEU A 257 10.13 1.13 13.31
N LEU A 258 10.59 1.86 12.29
CA LEU A 258 11.99 2.28 12.16
C LEU A 258 12.41 3.22 13.31
N GLN A 259 11.58 4.21 13.65
CA GLN A 259 11.83 5.15 14.74
C GLN A 259 12.01 4.47 16.11
N LYS A 260 11.29 3.35 16.35
CA LYS A 260 11.41 2.53 17.56
C LYS A 260 12.66 1.65 17.61
N GLN A 261 13.29 1.40 16.46
CA GLN A 261 14.51 0.58 16.36
C GLN A 261 15.78 1.45 16.34
N GLN A 262 15.71 2.64 15.72
CA GLN A 262 16.81 3.59 15.63
C GLN A 262 16.29 5.04 15.75
N PRO A 263 16.51 5.71 16.89
CA PRO A 263 16.36 7.16 16.99
C PRO A 263 17.36 7.83 16.03
N SER A 264 16.87 8.70 15.14
CA SER A 264 17.71 9.29 14.09
C SER A 264 18.65 10.37 14.64
N GLU A 265 19.97 10.13 14.55
CA GLU A 265 21.00 11.12 14.92
C GLU A 265 21.06 12.32 13.96
N THR A 266 20.41 12.25 12.79
CA THR A 266 20.31 13.34 11.83
C THR A 266 19.18 14.32 12.20
N PRO A 267 19.46 15.62 12.37
CA PRO A 267 18.40 16.61 12.55
C PRO A 267 17.58 16.74 11.26
N ARG A 268 16.32 16.32 11.31
CA ARG A 268 15.30 16.70 10.31
C ARG A 268 14.90 18.16 10.55
N ASP A 269 14.45 18.85 9.51
CA ASP A 269 13.77 20.13 9.71
C ASP A 269 12.38 19.88 10.33
N GLU A 270 12.26 20.15 11.62
CA GLU A 270 11.04 19.97 12.42
C GLU A 270 9.84 20.73 11.84
N LYS A 271 10.10 21.87 11.17
CA LYS A 271 9.07 22.70 10.56
C LYS A 271 8.56 22.10 9.25
N GLU A 272 9.45 21.54 8.43
CA GLU A 272 9.03 20.80 7.23
C GLU A 272 8.23 19.53 7.60
N GLU A 273 8.66 18.79 8.62
CA GLU A 273 7.91 17.60 9.07
C GLU A 273 6.56 17.96 9.70
N SER A 274 6.49 19.01 10.52
CA SER A 274 5.24 19.52 11.07
C SER A 274 4.28 19.96 9.94
N THR A 275 4.76 20.71 8.95
CA THR A 275 3.96 21.15 7.80
C THR A 275 3.45 19.98 6.97
N ARG A 276 4.28 18.94 6.75
CA ARG A 276 3.89 17.68 6.10
C ARG A 276 2.78 16.96 6.88
N LYS A 277 2.92 16.82 8.19
CA LYS A 277 1.96 16.16 9.07
C LYS A 277 0.64 16.94 9.19
N GLU A 278 0.67 18.27 9.18
CA GLU A 278 -0.53 19.12 9.13
C GLU A 278 -1.32 18.90 7.82
N GLY A 279 -0.63 18.92 6.67
CA GLY A 279 -1.26 18.67 5.36
C GLY A 279 -1.89 17.28 5.25
N LEU A 280 -1.19 16.24 5.72
CA LEU A 280 -1.72 14.87 5.79
C LEU A 280 -2.90 14.76 6.76
N SER A 281 -2.82 15.36 7.94
CA SER A 281 -3.88 15.31 8.95
C SER A 281 -5.14 16.04 8.48
N SER A 282 -5.00 17.18 7.81
CA SER A 282 -6.11 17.90 7.18
C SER A 282 -6.77 17.04 6.08
N MET A 283 -6.00 16.45 5.18
CA MET A 283 -6.50 15.52 4.15
C MET A 283 -7.27 14.35 4.75
N LEU A 284 -6.73 13.69 5.78
CA LEU A 284 -7.35 12.55 6.45
C LEU A 284 -8.64 12.95 7.18
N ALA A 285 -8.66 14.11 7.86
CA ALA A 285 -9.84 14.60 8.55
C ALA A 285 -10.98 14.92 7.58
N GLN A 286 -10.72 15.67 6.49
CA GLN A 286 -11.74 15.97 5.48
C GLN A 286 -12.22 14.72 4.74
N SER A 287 -11.32 13.76 4.51
CA SER A 287 -11.68 12.44 3.97
C SER A 287 -12.60 11.69 4.92
N PHE A 288 -12.27 11.64 6.22
CA PHE A 288 -13.12 11.01 7.23
C PHE A 288 -14.53 11.61 7.24
N PHE A 289 -14.66 12.94 7.25
CA PHE A 289 -15.97 13.60 7.23
C PHE A 289 -16.77 13.30 5.95
N ARG A 290 -16.12 13.28 4.77
CA ARG A 290 -16.77 12.91 3.50
C ARG A 290 -17.27 11.46 3.51
N MET A 291 -16.44 10.51 3.96
CA MET A 291 -16.80 9.09 3.97
C MET A 291 -17.84 8.77 5.06
N SER A 292 -17.66 9.30 6.28
CA SER A 292 -18.59 9.11 7.39
C SER A 292 -19.92 9.84 7.15
N GLY A 293 -19.92 11.02 6.52
CA GLY A 293 -21.13 11.71 6.08
C GLY A 293 -21.93 10.87 5.08
N TYR A 294 -21.28 10.31 4.05
CA TYR A 294 -21.92 9.41 3.10
C TYR A 294 -22.51 8.17 3.79
N ALA A 295 -21.71 7.46 4.60
CA ALA A 295 -22.16 6.27 5.30
C ALA A 295 -23.30 6.56 6.30
N ARG A 296 -23.23 7.65 7.09
CA ARG A 296 -24.31 8.05 8.01
C ARG A 296 -25.60 8.39 7.25
N ASN A 297 -25.51 9.11 6.13
CA ASN A 297 -26.68 9.48 5.32
C ASN A 297 -27.34 8.26 4.66
N TYR A 298 -26.57 7.29 4.16
CA TYR A 298 -27.11 6.04 3.62
C TYR A 298 -27.76 5.19 4.72
N LEU A 299 -27.03 4.97 5.83
CA LEU A 299 -27.47 4.11 6.93
C LEU A 299 -28.67 4.67 7.72
N SER A 300 -28.89 5.99 7.72
CA SER A 300 -30.07 6.61 8.33
C SER A 300 -31.29 6.68 7.38
N GLY A 301 -31.09 6.48 6.08
CA GLY A 301 -32.18 6.33 5.10
C GLY A 301 -32.77 4.92 5.02
N LEU A 302 -32.12 3.93 5.64
CA LEU A 302 -32.59 2.55 5.72
C LEU A 302 -33.62 2.39 6.85
N ASP A 303 -34.86 2.06 6.49
CA ASP A 303 -35.95 1.85 7.45
C ASP A 303 -35.66 0.64 8.34
N SER A 304 -35.66 0.87 9.66
CA SER A 304 -35.38 -0.10 10.72
C SER A 304 -36.30 -1.33 10.72
N SER A 305 -37.37 -1.30 9.93
CA SER A 305 -38.44 -2.28 9.89
C SER A 305 -38.25 -3.40 8.86
N THR A 306 -37.44 -3.17 7.82
CA THR A 306 -37.41 -4.00 6.60
C THR A 306 -36.02 -4.37 6.09
N SER A 307 -34.95 -3.86 6.68
CA SER A 307 -33.59 -4.06 6.18
C SER A 307 -33.10 -5.50 6.32
N THR A 308 -32.49 -6.01 5.24
CA THR A 308 -31.99 -7.38 5.09
C THR A 308 -30.63 -7.38 4.39
N LEU A 309 -30.00 -8.56 4.25
CA LEU A 309 -28.76 -8.70 3.50
C LEU A 309 -28.90 -8.36 1.99
N ALA A 310 -30.13 -8.22 1.47
CA ALA A 310 -30.38 -7.78 0.11
C ALA A 310 -30.09 -6.28 -0.09
N ASP A 311 -30.26 -5.45 0.95
CA ASP A 311 -30.00 -4.00 0.87
C ASP A 311 -28.50 -3.67 0.77
N LEU A 312 -27.64 -4.67 1.01
CA LEU A 312 -26.20 -4.61 0.72
C LEU A 312 -25.88 -4.59 -0.79
N HIS A 313 -26.83 -5.01 -1.65
CA HIS A 313 -26.74 -4.85 -3.10
C HIS A 313 -27.26 -3.49 -3.59
N LEU A 314 -27.91 -2.69 -2.74
CA LEU A 314 -28.57 -1.44 -3.15
C LEU A 314 -27.59 -0.27 -3.27
N ASP A 315 -26.46 -0.32 -2.54
CA ASP A 315 -25.33 0.59 -2.72
C ASP A 315 -23.99 -0.17 -2.82
N VAL A 316 -23.44 -0.17 -4.04
CA VAL A 316 -22.15 -0.77 -4.40
C VAL A 316 -20.96 0.07 -3.91
N MET A 317 -21.19 1.32 -3.47
CA MET A 317 -20.15 2.21 -2.94
C MET A 317 -19.96 2.10 -1.43
N LEU A 318 -21.00 1.81 -0.63
CA LEU A 318 -20.87 1.66 0.83
C LEU A 318 -19.71 0.74 1.26
N PRO A 319 -19.49 -0.46 0.69
CA PRO A 319 -18.35 -1.30 1.09
C PRO A 319 -16.99 -0.62 0.84
N LYS A 320 -16.84 0.11 -0.27
CA LYS A 320 -15.61 0.86 -0.61
C LYS A 320 -15.40 2.06 0.32
N VAL A 321 -16.50 2.73 0.70
CA VAL A 321 -16.48 3.84 1.66
C VAL A 321 -16.13 3.35 3.07
N CYS A 322 -16.57 2.14 3.44
CA CYS A 322 -16.18 1.49 4.69
C CYS A 322 -14.72 1.03 4.69
N GLU A 323 -14.20 0.46 3.59
CA GLU A 323 -12.76 0.20 3.41
C GLU A 323 -11.94 1.48 3.54
N ALA A 324 -12.37 2.58 2.91
CA ALA A 324 -11.74 3.89 3.06
C ALA A 324 -11.73 4.38 4.51
N LEU A 325 -12.82 4.22 5.25
CA LEU A 325 -12.93 4.60 6.66
C LEU A 325 -11.98 3.80 7.55
N VAL A 326 -11.78 2.51 7.26
CA VAL A 326 -10.78 1.67 7.95
C VAL A 326 -9.38 2.23 7.73
N LEU A 327 -8.97 2.47 6.47
CA LEU A 327 -7.64 2.97 6.14
C LEU A 327 -7.39 4.38 6.71
N ILE A 328 -8.38 5.29 6.61
CA ILE A 328 -8.29 6.62 7.19
C ILE A 328 -8.13 6.54 8.72
N ALA A 329 -8.90 5.68 9.39
CA ALA A 329 -8.77 5.49 10.84
C ALA A 329 -7.39 4.92 11.22
N GLN A 330 -6.83 4.01 10.43
CA GLN A 330 -5.50 3.44 10.65
C GLN A 330 -4.39 4.49 10.49
N CYS A 331 -4.44 5.31 9.43
CA CYS A 331 -3.52 6.44 9.24
C CYS A 331 -3.60 7.46 10.39
N VAL A 332 -4.81 7.88 10.78
CA VAL A 332 -5.04 8.84 11.87
C VAL A 332 -4.54 8.28 13.20
N VAL A 333 -4.81 7.02 13.51
CA VAL A 333 -4.30 6.35 14.71
C VAL A 333 -2.76 6.27 14.71
N SER A 334 -2.12 6.02 13.56
CA SER A 334 -0.66 5.99 13.47
C SER A 334 -0.03 7.36 13.76
N ILE A 335 -0.54 8.43 13.12
CA ILE A 335 -0.09 9.81 13.37
C ILE A 335 -0.29 10.20 14.85
N CYS A 336 -1.45 9.92 15.44
CA CYS A 336 -1.73 10.19 16.85
C CYS A 336 -0.95 9.31 17.84
N LEU A 337 -0.27 8.25 17.38
CA LEU A 337 0.56 7.38 18.21
C LEU A 337 2.03 7.83 18.24
N GLU A 338 2.55 8.41 17.16
CA GLU A 338 3.91 8.97 17.09
C GLU A 338 4.17 10.04 18.15
N ASP A 339 3.22 10.95 18.39
CA ASP A 339 3.33 12.06 19.36
C ASP A 339 3.61 11.67 20.81
N ASN A 340 3.43 10.40 21.18
CA ASN A 340 3.49 9.98 22.58
C ASN A 340 4.91 9.58 23.03
N SER A 341 5.95 9.96 22.26
CA SER A 341 7.36 9.75 22.61
C SER A 341 7.89 10.83 23.56
N ASP A 342 7.48 10.76 24.83
CA ASP A 342 8.19 11.27 26.02
C ASP A 342 8.75 12.72 26.01
N GLY A 343 8.15 13.63 25.23
CA GLY A 343 8.55 15.04 25.16
C GLY A 343 7.77 15.96 26.11
N GLU A 344 8.39 16.43 27.20
CA GLU A 344 7.89 17.58 27.99
C GLU A 344 8.14 18.91 27.24
N GLY A 345 7.38 19.13 26.15
CA GLY A 345 7.50 20.31 25.27
C GLY A 345 6.20 21.09 25.11
N ASP A 346 6.18 22.34 25.56
CA ASP A 346 5.01 23.24 25.65
C ASP A 346 4.55 23.86 24.31
N SER A 347 4.95 23.26 23.17
CA SER A 347 4.72 23.83 21.83
C SER A 347 4.41 22.82 20.72
N VAL A 348 4.30 21.52 21.04
CA VAL A 348 3.94 20.50 20.04
C VAL A 348 2.43 20.47 19.85
N LEU A 349 1.96 20.69 18.62
CA LEU A 349 0.59 20.36 18.23
C LEU A 349 0.39 18.84 18.39
N ARG A 350 -0.31 18.43 19.43
CA ARG A 350 -0.77 17.04 19.56
C ARG A 350 -1.77 16.80 18.43
N TRP A 351 -1.49 15.87 17.52
CA TRP A 351 -2.40 15.55 16.42
C TRP A 351 -3.74 15.03 16.96
N ARG A 352 -3.76 14.42 18.15
CA ARG A 352 -5.00 14.13 18.90
C ARG A 352 -5.91 15.35 19.04
N ASP A 353 -5.35 16.48 19.46
CA ASP A 353 -6.09 17.73 19.67
C ASP A 353 -6.47 18.37 18.32
N PHE A 354 -5.63 18.23 17.28
CA PHE A 354 -5.97 18.62 15.90
C PHE A 354 -7.19 17.85 15.37
N PHE A 355 -7.22 16.52 15.50
CA PHE A 355 -8.33 15.69 15.02
C PHE A 355 -9.61 15.87 15.86
N ASP A 356 -9.51 16.16 17.16
CA ASP A 356 -10.65 16.53 18.00
C ASP A 356 -11.20 17.95 17.69
N ALA A 357 -10.32 18.85 17.26
CA ALA A 357 -10.66 20.21 16.83
C ALA A 357 -11.14 20.28 15.36
N ALA A 358 -10.91 19.25 14.54
CA ALA A 358 -11.27 19.23 13.12
C ALA A 358 -12.79 19.35 12.86
N ARG A 359 -13.15 19.90 11.69
CA ARG A 359 -14.53 20.03 11.18
C ARG A 359 -14.62 19.77 9.68
N PRO A 360 -15.80 19.39 9.17
CA PRO A 360 -16.15 19.49 7.76
C PRO A 360 -15.92 20.89 7.16
N VAL A 361 -15.56 20.94 5.88
CA VAL A 361 -15.42 22.20 5.10
C VAL A 361 -16.76 22.81 4.67
N ASP A 362 -17.86 22.08 4.75
CA ASP A 362 -19.21 22.56 4.39
C ASP A 362 -19.87 23.47 5.46
N GLY A 363 -19.26 23.57 6.65
CA GLY A 363 -19.71 24.42 7.75
C GLY A 363 -20.49 23.69 8.85
N ASP A 364 -20.62 22.36 8.79
CA ASP A 364 -21.15 21.56 9.90
C ASP A 364 -20.25 21.68 11.16
N GLU A 365 -20.85 21.98 12.31
CA GLU A 365 -20.14 22.10 13.60
C GLU A 365 -19.84 20.73 14.24
N THR A 366 -20.27 19.62 13.63
CA THR A 366 -19.95 18.24 14.04
C THR A 366 -18.45 17.98 13.95
N ARG A 367 -17.84 17.55 15.05
CA ARG A 367 -16.41 17.17 15.13
C ARG A 367 -16.23 15.67 14.83
N MET A 368 -14.98 15.24 14.69
CA MET A 368 -14.65 13.85 14.34
C MET A 368 -15.20 12.85 15.37
N LEU A 369 -15.10 13.18 16.66
CA LEU A 369 -15.52 12.34 17.79
C LEU A 369 -17.03 12.04 17.76
N GLU A 370 -17.85 13.04 17.51
CA GLU A 370 -19.31 12.94 17.47
C GLU A 370 -19.74 12.19 16.19
N SER A 371 -19.12 12.50 15.04
CA SER A 371 -19.32 11.77 13.79
C SER A 371 -18.96 10.27 13.89
N LEU A 372 -17.88 9.94 14.61
CA LEU A 372 -17.48 8.55 14.94
C LEU A 372 -18.56 7.82 15.76
N ILE A 373 -19.09 8.46 16.80
CA ILE A 373 -20.10 7.88 17.68
C ILE A 373 -21.42 7.64 16.93
N ASP A 374 -21.85 8.58 16.09
CA ASP A 374 -23.04 8.42 15.26
C ASP A 374 -22.90 7.29 14.24
N LEU A 375 -21.76 7.23 13.55
CA LEU A 375 -21.47 6.16 12.59
C LEU A 375 -21.44 4.80 13.28
N LEU A 376 -20.77 4.68 14.43
CA LEU A 376 -20.74 3.44 15.22
C LEU A 376 -22.14 3.02 15.68
N ARG A 377 -23.01 3.97 16.06
CA ARG A 377 -24.41 3.69 16.44
C ARG A 377 -25.21 3.11 15.26
N LEU A 378 -25.10 3.71 14.08
CA LEU A 378 -25.77 3.22 12.86
C LEU A 378 -25.22 1.85 12.42
N LEU A 379 -23.90 1.63 12.52
CA LEU A 379 -23.27 0.34 12.22
C LEU A 379 -23.64 -0.78 13.22
N ASP A 380 -23.95 -0.46 14.48
CA ASP A 380 -24.44 -1.44 15.45
C ASP A 380 -25.86 -1.92 15.15
N ILE A 381 -26.69 -1.06 14.56
CA ILE A 381 -28.03 -1.39 14.06
C ILE A 381 -27.94 -2.18 12.74
N PHE A 382 -27.17 -1.67 11.77
CA PHE A 382 -27.12 -2.19 10.41
C PHE A 382 -26.35 -3.51 10.25
N LEU A 383 -25.20 -3.66 10.92
CA LEU A 383 -24.36 -4.85 10.76
C LEU A 383 -24.66 -5.89 11.86
N PRO A 384 -25.40 -6.99 11.55
CA PRO A 384 -25.61 -8.08 12.51
C PRO A 384 -24.26 -8.69 12.92
N ARG A 385 -24.14 -9.03 14.19
CA ARG A 385 -22.89 -9.48 14.83
C ARG A 385 -22.63 -10.94 14.46
N ILE A 386 -21.41 -11.31 14.06
CA ILE A 386 -21.09 -12.68 13.67
C ILE A 386 -20.46 -13.42 14.86
N VAL A 387 -21.11 -14.49 15.31
CA VAL A 387 -20.64 -15.36 16.40
C VAL A 387 -20.71 -16.82 15.95
N ARG A 388 -19.55 -17.49 15.87
CA ARG A 388 -19.37 -18.85 15.37
C ARG A 388 -20.00 -19.07 13.99
N GLY A 389 -19.72 -18.15 13.06
CA GLY A 389 -20.21 -18.15 11.69
C GLY A 389 -21.71 -17.87 11.55
N LYS A 390 -22.39 -17.38 12.61
CA LYS A 390 -23.84 -17.12 12.59
C LYS A 390 -24.15 -15.65 12.91
N PRO A 391 -25.05 -15.00 12.14
CA PRO A 391 -25.51 -13.66 12.46
C PRO A 391 -26.41 -13.65 13.71
N VAL A 392 -26.16 -12.70 14.60
CA VAL A 392 -26.95 -12.44 15.81
C VAL A 392 -27.41 -10.99 15.77
N SER A 393 -28.73 -10.78 15.82
CA SER A 393 -29.36 -9.46 15.83
C SER A 393 -29.00 -8.69 17.11
N ALA A 394 -28.76 -7.38 17.00
CA ALA A 394 -28.39 -6.52 18.13
C ALA A 394 -29.53 -6.27 19.14
N HIS A 395 -30.75 -6.76 18.87
CA HIS A 395 -31.92 -6.64 19.76
C HIS A 395 -32.55 -8.00 20.02
N PRO A 396 -32.89 -8.34 21.29
CA PRO A 396 -33.62 -9.55 21.62
C PRO A 396 -35.08 -9.42 21.19
N GLN A 397 -35.46 -10.07 20.09
CA GLN A 397 -36.87 -10.23 19.76
C GLN A 397 -37.58 -11.00 20.89
N SER A 398 -38.69 -10.45 21.38
CA SER A 398 -39.58 -11.15 22.31
C SER A 398 -40.19 -12.36 21.60
N ALA A 399 -39.80 -13.56 22.03
CA ALA A 399 -40.26 -14.80 21.43
C ALA A 399 -41.79 -14.92 21.49
N PRO A 400 -42.48 -15.22 20.37
CA PRO A 400 -43.90 -15.57 20.40
C PRO A 400 -44.13 -16.81 21.28
N PRO A 401 -45.27 -16.91 22.00
CA PRO A 401 -45.58 -18.10 22.79
C PRO A 401 -45.71 -19.34 21.89
N PRO A 402 -45.29 -20.53 22.34
CA PRO A 402 -45.24 -21.71 21.50
C PRO A 402 -46.64 -22.21 21.11
N SER A 403 -46.91 -22.21 19.80
CA SER A 403 -48.14 -22.75 19.22
C SER A 403 -48.23 -24.26 19.40
N VAL A 404 -49.08 -24.72 20.32
CA VAL A 404 -49.42 -26.15 20.45
C VAL A 404 -50.14 -26.62 19.18
N SER A 405 -49.49 -27.50 18.41
CA SER A 405 -50.07 -28.13 17.23
C SER A 405 -50.12 -29.66 17.42
N VAL A 406 -51.24 -30.26 17.03
CA VAL A 406 -51.64 -31.63 17.39
C VAL A 406 -51.34 -32.59 16.25
N GLN A 407 -50.80 -33.78 16.57
CA GLN A 407 -50.64 -34.88 15.61
C GLN A 407 -51.99 -35.49 15.19
N PRO A 408 -52.12 -35.89 13.91
CA PRO A 408 -52.92 -37.05 13.54
C PRO A 408 -52.08 -38.15 12.87
N ASN A 409 -52.50 -39.39 13.11
CA ASN A 409 -51.77 -40.64 12.91
C ASN A 409 -51.43 -41.04 11.46
N THR A 410 -50.44 -41.95 11.38
CA THR A 410 -50.21 -43.03 10.39
C THR A 410 -51.44 -43.94 10.16
N PRO A 411 -51.47 -44.90 9.19
CA PRO A 411 -50.37 -45.65 8.55
C PRO A 411 -50.44 -45.70 7.00
N ASP A 412 -49.63 -46.44 6.22
CA ASP A 412 -48.70 -47.59 6.43
C ASP A 412 -47.57 -47.54 5.33
N SER A 413 -46.63 -48.46 5.02
CA SER A 413 -46.42 -49.90 5.28
C SER A 413 -44.95 -50.37 5.21
N ALA A 414 -44.72 -51.62 5.68
CA ALA A 414 -43.78 -52.67 5.24
C ALA A 414 -42.46 -52.30 4.50
N GLN A 415 -41.28 -52.49 5.13
CA GLN A 415 -40.37 -53.68 5.02
C GLN A 415 -39.31 -53.59 3.87
N SER A 416 -38.06 -54.09 3.97
CA SER A 416 -37.27 -54.59 5.13
C SER A 416 -35.81 -54.93 4.74
N THR A 417 -34.83 -54.74 5.67
CA THR A 417 -33.53 -55.48 5.80
C THR A 417 -32.47 -55.36 4.66
N GLN A 418 -31.15 -55.60 4.80
CA GLN A 418 -30.24 -56.01 5.91
C GLN A 418 -28.74 -55.70 5.58
N GLN A 419 -27.89 -55.43 6.60
CA GLN A 419 -26.45 -55.87 6.82
C GLN A 419 -25.33 -55.63 5.73
N SER A 420 -24.01 -55.62 6.01
CA SER A 420 -23.18 -55.39 7.23
C SER A 420 -21.64 -55.33 6.94
N ALA A 421 -20.89 -54.53 7.72
CA ALA A 421 -19.47 -54.64 8.19
C ALA A 421 -18.24 -54.94 7.27
N GLY A 422 -17.06 -54.36 7.63
CA GLY A 422 -15.71 -54.87 7.28
C GLY A 422 -14.52 -53.88 7.39
N ALA A 423 -13.51 -54.14 8.24
CA ALA A 423 -12.20 -53.41 8.41
C ALA A 423 -11.27 -54.17 9.42
N PRO A 424 -10.03 -53.74 9.79
CA PRO A 424 -8.96 -52.95 9.12
C PRO A 424 -7.65 -53.79 8.89
N PRO A 425 -6.48 -53.70 9.61
CA PRO A 425 -5.47 -52.62 9.84
C PRO A 425 -3.97 -52.99 9.53
N ASN A 426 -3.02 -52.03 9.72
CA ASN A 426 -1.63 -52.14 10.30
C ASN A 426 -0.41 -51.49 9.55
N THR A 427 0.61 -51.12 10.34
CA THR A 427 1.89 -50.39 10.07
C THR A 427 3.12 -51.18 10.61
N PRO A 428 4.43 -50.82 10.37
CA PRO A 428 5.24 -49.86 11.20
C PRO A 428 6.49 -49.22 10.45
N LEU A 429 7.65 -48.85 11.05
CA LEU A 429 8.05 -47.60 11.78
C LEU A 429 9.61 -47.39 11.88
N THR A 430 10.12 -46.15 11.69
CA THR A 430 11.36 -45.46 12.25
C THR A 430 12.79 -46.12 12.13
N PRO A 431 13.97 -45.55 12.59
CA PRO A 431 14.32 -44.51 13.62
C PRO A 431 15.26 -43.33 13.19
N THR A 432 16.25 -42.90 14.02
CA THR A 432 16.96 -41.56 14.02
C THR A 432 18.26 -41.60 14.88
N LEU A 433 19.25 -40.65 14.79
CA LEU A 433 20.18 -40.19 15.91
C LEU A 433 21.22 -39.04 15.58
N THR A 434 21.85 -38.43 16.62
CA THR A 434 22.84 -37.28 16.67
C THR A 434 23.73 -37.37 17.97
N PRO A 435 24.47 -36.37 18.59
CA PRO A 435 24.95 -34.97 18.30
C PRO A 435 26.43 -34.62 18.78
N GLN A 436 26.78 -33.32 19.07
CA GLN A 436 27.91 -32.73 19.91
C GLN A 436 29.31 -32.40 19.28
N LEU A 437 30.20 -31.46 19.74
CA LEU A 437 30.20 -30.29 20.71
C LEU A 437 31.49 -29.37 20.59
N THR A 438 31.50 -28.16 21.21
CA THR A 438 32.67 -27.29 21.65
C THR A 438 33.61 -26.63 20.59
N THR A 439 34.34 -25.49 20.75
CA THR A 439 34.54 -24.47 21.84
C THR A 439 34.99 -23.05 21.33
N SER A 440 34.86 -22.03 22.20
CA SER A 440 35.09 -20.56 22.14
C SER A 440 36.39 -19.92 21.58
N SER A 441 36.29 -18.64 21.12
CA SER A 441 37.18 -17.48 21.49
C SER A 441 36.68 -16.10 20.95
N ARG A 442 37.35 -14.97 21.28
CA ARG A 442 36.83 -13.56 21.25
C ARG A 442 37.55 -12.57 20.29
N THR A 443 36.96 -11.36 20.16
CA THR A 443 37.50 -10.00 19.80
C THR A 443 37.48 -9.56 18.32
N SER A 444 37.33 -8.26 17.92
CA SER A 444 36.65 -7.05 18.50
C SER A 444 36.77 -5.81 17.56
N LEU A 445 35.88 -4.80 17.66
CA LEU A 445 35.95 -3.43 17.06
C LEU A 445 35.72 -3.33 15.52
N THR A 446 35.27 -2.25 14.84
CA THR A 446 34.63 -0.95 15.19
C THR A 446 33.99 -0.23 13.96
N SER A 447 32.84 0.44 14.16
CA SER A 447 32.34 1.72 13.56
C SER A 447 32.38 2.09 12.04
N ASN A 448 31.25 2.66 11.59
CA ASN A 448 31.03 3.70 10.56
C ASN A 448 31.36 3.46 9.07
N SER A 449 30.33 3.53 8.20
CA SER A 449 30.21 4.66 7.24
C SER A 449 28.88 4.71 6.45
N SER A 450 28.64 5.91 5.92
CA SER A 450 27.59 6.36 4.99
C SER A 450 27.20 5.39 3.85
N ILE A 451 25.94 5.48 3.42
CA ILE A 451 25.40 4.74 2.25
C ILE A 451 25.36 5.64 1.00
N PRO A 452 26.20 5.39 -0.02
CA PRO A 452 25.97 5.86 -1.38
C PRO A 452 25.19 4.80 -2.17
N VAL A 453 24.06 5.19 -2.79
CA VAL A 453 23.29 4.28 -3.66
C VAL A 453 24.06 4.04 -4.96
N THR A 454 24.33 2.78 -5.27
CA THR A 454 24.96 2.35 -6.53
C THR A 454 23.96 1.60 -7.42
N PRO A 455 23.97 1.80 -8.75
CA PRO A 455 23.05 1.13 -9.66
C PRO A 455 23.45 -0.33 -9.89
N SER A 456 22.50 -1.26 -9.68
CA SER A 456 22.73 -2.70 -9.77
C SER A 456 22.94 -3.19 -11.22
N SER A 457 23.80 -4.19 -11.41
CA SER A 457 24.04 -4.82 -12.71
C SER A 457 24.09 -6.35 -12.65
N SER A 458 22.98 -6.99 -13.04
CA SER A 458 22.84 -8.34 -13.62
C SER A 458 23.43 -9.58 -12.91
N LEU A 459 22.56 -10.58 -12.69
CA LEU A 459 22.93 -11.95 -12.32
C LEU A 459 23.64 -12.71 -13.45
N HIS A 460 24.39 -13.76 -13.08
CA HIS A 460 24.48 -15.03 -13.83
C HIS A 460 24.91 -16.17 -12.90
N ASP A 461 24.50 -17.39 -13.23
CA ASP A 461 24.51 -18.57 -12.35
C ASP A 461 25.79 -19.43 -12.46
N ALA A 462 26.24 -19.99 -11.33
CA ALA A 462 27.14 -21.16 -11.22
C ALA A 462 27.03 -21.78 -9.81
N GLU A 463 27.36 -23.08 -9.67
CA GLU A 463 26.97 -23.92 -8.52
C GLU A 463 27.82 -23.81 -7.23
N LEU A 464 27.24 -24.32 -6.12
CA LEU A 464 27.72 -24.34 -4.74
C LEU A 464 28.82 -25.40 -4.45
N PRO A 465 29.47 -25.32 -3.26
CA PRO A 465 29.07 -26.25 -2.18
C PRO A 465 28.97 -25.63 -0.76
N ASP A 466 28.10 -26.20 0.08
CA ASP A 466 27.92 -25.89 1.53
C ASP A 466 29.16 -26.21 2.40
N GLY A 467 29.34 -25.74 3.64
CA GLY A 467 28.53 -24.95 4.61
C GLY A 467 29.39 -24.68 5.87
N PRO A 468 28.88 -24.50 7.12
CA PRO A 468 27.49 -24.58 7.60
C PRO A 468 27.03 -23.37 8.47
N SER A 469 25.83 -23.49 9.07
CA SER A 469 25.02 -22.44 9.72
C SER A 469 25.49 -21.91 11.09
N GLN A 470 24.99 -20.72 11.46
CA GLN A 470 24.91 -20.20 12.83
C GLN A 470 23.46 -19.73 13.18
N PRO A 471 23.14 -19.20 14.38
CA PRO A 471 21.87 -19.47 15.08
C PRO A 471 20.64 -18.72 14.52
N PRO A 472 19.41 -19.19 14.84
CA PRO A 472 18.19 -18.60 14.31
C PRO A 472 17.98 -17.15 14.77
N THR A 473 17.69 -16.28 13.81
CA THR A 473 17.05 -14.99 14.04
C THR A 473 15.64 -15.20 14.60
N PRO A 474 15.14 -14.30 15.48
CA PRO A 474 13.73 -14.32 15.86
C PRO A 474 12.87 -13.98 14.64
N PRO A 475 11.65 -14.55 14.51
CA PRO A 475 10.78 -14.22 13.40
C PRO A 475 10.38 -12.74 13.46
N THR A 476 10.61 -12.02 12.37
CA THR A 476 10.02 -10.70 12.15
C THR A 476 8.50 -10.83 12.24
N PRO A 477 7.81 -10.05 13.10
CA PRO A 477 6.36 -10.06 13.13
C PRO A 477 5.81 -9.30 11.92
N MET A 478 5.74 -9.98 10.77
CA MET A 478 4.79 -9.60 9.72
C MET A 478 3.42 -9.47 10.35
N ALA A 479 2.68 -8.42 10.00
CA ALA A 479 1.34 -8.18 10.52
C ALA A 479 0.40 -9.33 10.10
N SER A 480 0.15 -10.26 11.02
CA SER A 480 -0.67 -11.45 10.77
C SER A 480 -2.16 -11.08 10.70
N ALA A 481 -2.58 -10.49 9.57
CA ALA A 481 -3.92 -9.96 9.37
C ALA A 481 -4.42 -10.01 7.90
N THR A 482 -4.03 -11.01 7.12
CA THR A 482 -4.70 -11.34 5.84
C THR A 482 -4.64 -12.83 5.52
N ASN A 483 -5.67 -13.31 4.82
CA ASN A 483 -5.73 -14.56 4.05
C ASN A 483 -5.53 -15.88 4.81
N ALA A 484 -6.43 -16.17 5.74
CA ALA A 484 -6.88 -17.55 5.90
C ALA A 484 -7.77 -17.91 4.70
N ASN A 485 -7.53 -19.05 4.04
CA ASN A 485 -8.23 -19.42 2.81
C ASN A 485 -9.72 -19.76 3.06
N VAL A 486 -10.58 -18.78 2.81
CA VAL A 486 -12.04 -18.91 2.72
C VAL A 486 -12.46 -18.36 1.35
N GLN A 487 -13.38 -19.04 0.68
CA GLN A 487 -14.04 -18.49 -0.51
C GLN A 487 -15.07 -17.46 -0.05
N GLU A 488 -14.64 -16.20 0.09
CA GLU A 488 -15.49 -15.14 0.64
C GLU A 488 -16.46 -14.55 -0.39
N GLU A 489 -17.70 -14.29 0.06
CA GLU A 489 -18.76 -13.64 -0.72
C GLU A 489 -18.37 -12.18 -1.04
N PRO A 490 -18.46 -11.72 -2.31
CA PRO A 490 -17.98 -10.39 -2.73
C PRO A 490 -18.54 -9.18 -1.96
N GLY A 491 -19.69 -9.33 -1.29
CA GLY A 491 -20.29 -8.27 -0.47
C GLY A 491 -19.71 -8.08 0.94
N VAL A 492 -18.80 -8.95 1.40
CA VAL A 492 -18.31 -8.93 2.80
C VAL A 492 -17.10 -8.03 3.02
N ILE A 493 -16.21 -7.94 2.03
CA ILE A 493 -14.82 -7.44 2.13
C ILE A 493 -14.74 -6.05 2.79
N GLY A 494 -15.62 -5.12 2.40
CA GLY A 494 -15.58 -3.72 2.86
C GLY A 494 -15.99 -3.46 4.31
N PHE A 495 -16.55 -4.45 5.03
CA PHE A 495 -17.03 -4.27 6.41
C PHE A 495 -16.15 -4.91 7.48
N THR A 496 -15.08 -5.61 7.07
CA THR A 496 -14.10 -6.22 7.98
C THR A 496 -13.30 -5.13 8.70
N TYR A 497 -13.04 -5.31 10.00
CA TYR A 497 -12.34 -4.35 10.88
C TYR A 497 -12.97 -2.95 11.07
N LEU A 498 -14.04 -2.59 10.35
CA LEU A 498 -14.68 -1.27 10.42
C LEU A 498 -15.07 -0.85 11.84
N LYS A 499 -15.79 -1.69 12.58
CA LYS A 499 -16.16 -1.39 13.98
C LYS A 499 -14.92 -1.36 14.88
N ARG A 500 -13.94 -2.24 14.64
CA ARG A 500 -12.68 -2.31 15.41
C ARG A 500 -11.93 -0.99 15.36
N ASP A 501 -11.64 -0.50 14.15
CA ASP A 501 -10.74 0.65 13.99
C ASP A 501 -11.43 2.00 14.26
N LEU A 502 -12.74 2.11 14.03
CA LEU A 502 -13.52 3.27 14.48
C LEU A 502 -13.59 3.35 16.02
N VAL A 503 -13.78 2.22 16.72
CA VAL A 503 -13.70 2.16 18.20
C VAL A 503 -12.28 2.47 18.68
N ARG A 504 -11.25 1.90 18.05
CA ARG A 504 -9.83 2.17 18.35
C ARG A 504 -9.50 3.66 18.22
N LEU A 505 -9.95 4.31 17.15
CA LEU A 505 -9.76 5.75 16.92
C LEU A 505 -10.49 6.60 17.97
N LEU A 506 -11.75 6.30 18.29
CA LEU A 506 -12.46 6.95 19.40
C LEU A 506 -11.67 6.83 20.71
N GLY A 507 -11.11 5.64 20.99
CA GLY A 507 -10.22 5.39 22.12
C GLY A 507 -8.90 6.15 22.09
N ILE A 508 -8.39 6.59 20.93
CA ILE A 508 -7.25 7.50 20.83
C ILE A 508 -7.66 8.94 21.18
N LEU A 509 -8.77 9.43 20.60
CA LEU A 509 -9.23 10.82 20.76
C LEU A 509 -9.63 11.16 22.20
N VAL A 510 -10.31 10.25 22.91
CA VAL A 510 -10.74 10.49 24.31
C VAL A 510 -9.65 10.29 25.36
N HIS A 511 -8.40 10.00 24.96
CA HIS A 511 -7.36 9.69 25.93
C HIS A 511 -6.77 10.95 26.57
N GLN A 512 -6.95 11.06 27.90
CA GLN A 512 -6.42 12.14 28.75
C GLN A 512 -7.01 13.54 28.49
N SER A 513 -8.11 13.68 27.73
CA SER A 513 -8.92 14.91 27.69
C SER A 513 -10.28 14.65 28.34
N LYS A 514 -10.60 15.40 29.39
CA LYS A 514 -11.92 15.35 30.03
C LYS A 514 -13.00 15.93 29.12
N GLU A 515 -12.63 16.92 28.30
CA GLU A 515 -13.49 17.59 27.34
C GLU A 515 -13.97 16.63 26.24
N ALA A 516 -13.06 15.79 25.71
CA ALA A 516 -13.40 14.74 24.76
C ALA A 516 -14.21 13.62 25.41
N GLN A 517 -13.85 13.18 26.62
CA GLN A 517 -14.63 12.20 27.40
C GLN A 517 -16.06 12.68 27.71
N ASP A 518 -16.23 13.95 28.07
CA ASP A 518 -17.51 14.54 28.44
C ASP A 518 -18.41 14.68 27.20
N ARG A 519 -17.88 15.19 26.08
CA ARG A 519 -18.63 15.21 24.81
C ARG A 519 -18.96 13.81 24.29
N ALA A 520 -18.07 12.83 24.50
CA ALA A 520 -18.36 11.44 24.16
C ALA A 520 -19.49 10.85 25.02
N ARG A 521 -19.64 11.23 26.30
CA ARG A 521 -20.83 10.91 27.09
C ARG A 521 -22.07 11.61 26.55
N ASP A 522 -21.98 12.91 26.29
CA ASP A 522 -23.14 13.73 25.92
C ASP A 522 -23.68 13.35 24.52
N ALA A 523 -22.81 12.86 23.62
CA ALA A 523 -23.19 12.22 22.35
C ALA A 523 -23.66 10.75 22.51
N GLY A 524 -23.79 10.21 23.73
CA GLY A 524 -24.23 8.84 24.01
C GLY A 524 -23.20 7.74 23.71
N GLY A 525 -21.94 8.10 23.49
CA GLY A 525 -20.84 7.21 23.09
C GLY A 525 -20.51 6.11 24.10
N ILE A 526 -20.73 6.33 25.40
CA ILE A 526 -20.54 5.30 26.44
C ILE A 526 -21.37 4.04 26.12
N GLN A 527 -22.66 4.21 25.83
CA GLN A 527 -23.54 3.10 25.49
C GLN A 527 -23.15 2.45 24.14
N VAL A 528 -22.75 3.26 23.16
CA VAL A 528 -22.30 2.75 21.85
C VAL A 528 -21.05 1.88 21.98
N VAL A 529 -20.06 2.29 22.80
CA VAL A 529 -18.86 1.49 23.08
C VAL A 529 -19.18 0.26 23.93
N MET A 530 -20.05 0.37 24.94
CA MET A 530 -20.50 -0.79 25.72
C MET A 530 -21.20 -1.85 24.86
N ASN A 531 -21.97 -1.45 23.84
CA ASN A 531 -22.55 -2.37 22.87
C ASN A 531 -21.49 -3.14 22.06
N GLN A 532 -20.29 -2.56 21.87
CA GLN A 532 -19.17 -3.20 21.15
C GLN A 532 -18.28 -4.07 22.06
N CYS A 533 -18.56 -4.20 23.37
CA CYS A 533 -17.83 -5.08 24.29
C CYS A 533 -18.15 -6.59 24.10
N VAL A 534 -18.35 -7.01 22.85
CA VAL A 534 -18.81 -8.34 22.42
C VAL A 534 -17.88 -8.92 21.34
N ILE A 535 -17.86 -10.24 21.20
CA ILE A 535 -17.12 -10.90 20.12
C ILE A 535 -17.92 -10.71 18.82
N ASP A 536 -17.24 -10.25 17.76
CA ASP A 536 -17.75 -10.19 16.39
C ASP A 536 -16.64 -10.68 15.44
N GLU A 537 -16.87 -11.79 14.75
CA GLU A 537 -15.87 -12.44 13.89
C GLU A 537 -15.52 -11.61 12.64
N ARG A 538 -16.41 -10.69 12.23
CA ARG A 538 -16.12 -9.66 11.20
C ARG A 538 -15.16 -8.57 11.72
N ASN A 539 -15.07 -8.39 13.03
CA ASN A 539 -14.21 -7.39 13.66
C ASN A 539 -13.32 -8.04 14.74
N PRO A 540 -12.31 -8.84 14.34
CA PRO A 540 -11.35 -9.42 15.28
C PRO A 540 -10.76 -8.40 16.25
N TYR A 541 -10.75 -8.74 17.54
CA TYR A 541 -10.33 -7.88 18.65
C TYR A 541 -11.23 -6.65 18.96
N LEU A 542 -12.45 -6.57 18.39
CA LEU A 542 -13.42 -5.50 18.69
C LEU A 542 -13.68 -5.36 20.19
N ARG A 543 -13.91 -6.47 20.89
CA ARG A 543 -14.19 -6.50 22.33
C ARG A 543 -13.06 -5.88 23.14
N GLU A 544 -11.82 -6.25 22.82
CA GLU A 544 -10.61 -5.80 23.50
C GLU A 544 -10.40 -4.29 23.27
N HIS A 545 -10.59 -3.81 22.04
CA HIS A 545 -10.57 -2.38 21.72
C HIS A 545 -11.73 -1.59 22.37
N ALA A 546 -12.92 -2.18 22.49
CA ALA A 546 -14.07 -1.57 23.15
C ALA A 546 -13.87 -1.46 24.67
N ILE A 547 -13.37 -2.51 25.32
CA ILE A 547 -13.02 -2.48 26.75
C ILE A 547 -11.92 -1.44 27.03
N PHE A 548 -10.90 -1.37 26.17
CA PHE A 548 -9.82 -0.37 26.29
C PHE A 548 -10.34 1.07 26.09
N THR A 549 -11.21 1.28 25.10
CA THR A 549 -11.87 2.58 24.84
C THR A 549 -12.79 2.98 25.99
N LEU A 550 -13.57 2.05 26.54
CA LEU A 550 -14.40 2.28 27.73
C LEU A 550 -13.54 2.64 28.95
N SER A 551 -12.41 1.96 29.17
CA SER A 551 -11.46 2.31 30.24
C SER A 551 -10.94 3.75 30.08
N ARG A 552 -10.69 4.20 28.84
CA ARG A 552 -10.25 5.58 28.56
C ARG A 552 -11.37 6.62 28.68
N LEU A 553 -12.63 6.26 28.38
CA LEU A 553 -13.81 7.10 28.63
C LEU A 553 -14.08 7.34 30.12
N LEU A 554 -13.68 6.38 30.97
CA LEU A 554 -13.88 6.41 32.42
C LEU A 554 -12.65 6.89 33.20
N GLU A 555 -11.48 7.02 32.57
CA GLU A 555 -10.23 7.40 33.23
C GLU A 555 -10.35 8.80 33.85
N LYS A 556 -10.33 8.88 35.19
CA LYS A 556 -10.42 10.13 35.99
C LYS A 556 -11.70 10.95 35.75
N ASN A 557 -12.78 10.34 35.23
CA ASN A 557 -14.05 11.01 34.94
C ASN A 557 -15.21 10.40 35.76
N SER A 558 -15.51 11.01 36.89
CA SER A 558 -16.58 10.60 37.81
C SER A 558 -17.98 10.63 37.20
N GLU A 559 -18.23 11.58 36.30
CA GLU A 559 -19.51 11.79 35.65
C GLU A 559 -19.80 10.69 34.63
N ASN A 560 -18.78 10.24 33.91
CA ASN A 560 -18.86 9.08 33.01
C ASN A 560 -18.97 7.76 33.80
N GLN A 561 -18.31 7.65 34.96
CA GLN A 561 -18.46 6.50 35.88
C GLN A 561 -19.90 6.40 36.41
N ALA A 562 -20.49 7.52 36.84
CA ALA A 562 -21.88 7.56 37.31
C ALA A 562 -22.90 7.12 36.24
N VAL A 563 -22.64 7.39 34.96
CA VAL A 563 -23.47 6.87 33.85
C VAL A 563 -23.41 5.34 33.81
N VAL A 564 -22.22 4.74 33.89
CA VAL A 564 -22.08 3.27 33.89
C VAL A 564 -22.65 2.63 35.17
N GLU A 565 -22.51 3.27 36.33
CA GLU A 565 -23.14 2.81 37.58
C GLU A 565 -24.68 2.87 37.54
N SER A 566 -25.25 3.80 36.76
CA SER A 566 -26.70 3.87 36.54
C SER A 566 -27.22 2.71 35.65
N MET A 567 -26.37 2.19 34.76
CA MET A 567 -26.65 1.09 33.82
C MET A 567 -26.56 -0.27 34.51
N LYS A 568 -27.47 -0.52 35.46
CA LYS A 568 -27.57 -1.81 36.15
C LYS A 568 -27.94 -2.92 35.16
N PRO A 569 -27.28 -4.10 35.22
CA PRO A 569 -27.68 -5.23 34.39
C PRO A 569 -29.08 -5.70 34.82
N GLU A 570 -30.05 -5.68 33.89
CA GLU A 570 -31.42 -6.13 34.16
C GLU A 570 -31.50 -7.62 34.53
N ARG A 571 -30.49 -8.41 34.15
CA ARG A 571 -30.42 -9.85 34.43
C ARG A 571 -29.06 -10.30 34.90
N THR A 572 -29.06 -11.30 35.79
CA THR A 572 -27.84 -12.00 36.21
C THR A 572 -27.89 -13.45 35.74
N TRP A 573 -26.74 -13.98 35.31
CA TRP A 573 -26.60 -15.41 35.07
C TRP A 573 -26.54 -16.12 36.42
N ASP A 574 -27.44 -17.08 36.65
CA ASP A 574 -27.33 -17.95 37.82
C ASP A 574 -26.31 -19.07 37.61
N GLU A 575 -26.04 -19.84 38.68
CA GLU A 575 -25.01 -20.88 38.73
C GLU A 575 -25.23 -22.01 37.69
N ASN A 576 -26.41 -22.10 37.06
CA ASN A 576 -26.74 -23.06 36.02
C ASN A 576 -26.65 -22.48 34.60
N GLY A 577 -26.24 -21.22 34.45
CA GLY A 577 -26.20 -20.52 33.17
C GLY A 577 -27.57 -20.05 32.67
N VAL A 578 -28.53 -19.81 33.58
CA VAL A 578 -29.85 -19.25 33.22
C VAL A 578 -29.85 -17.73 33.51
N LEU A 579 -30.28 -16.93 32.53
CA LEU A 579 -30.55 -15.50 32.69
C LEU A 579 -31.79 -15.30 33.56
N ARG A 580 -31.60 -14.79 34.78
CA ARG A 580 -32.68 -14.33 35.67
C ARG A 580 -32.90 -12.83 35.48
#